data_AF-A0A972N346-F1
#
_entry.id   AF-A0A972N346-F1
#
_cell.length_a   1.000
_cell.length_b   1.000
_cell.length_c   1.000
_cell.angle_alpha   90.00
_cell.angle_beta   90.00
_cell.angle_gamma   90.00
#
_symmetry.space_group_name_H-M   'P 1'
#
loop_
_entity.id
_entity.type
_entity.pdbx_description
1 polymer ?
#
loop_
_entity_poly.entity_id
_entity_poly.type
_entity_poly.pdbx_seq_one_letter_code
_entity_poly.pdbx_strand_id
1 'polypeptide(L)'
;MKKYLSIFGVIFLFSGCFENKTISYDGEKLLTKKCSSCHNLDMPPKTSPNEPAPPMMAVAFHLRDFLKAPSPSENREKFISFIQDYVINPSKEKSLCDKKSLESYGMMPSQKGKVTKEELRAIASYMYEHYDPSKFLKMMNERAEWKKMPLYKRVLKSKNCLSCHDIQKDKIAPSFVKIAQKYQNDKTQIIKSIKNGSRKKWQGFRGVMPPFDLNNKEANAIADWILSLKEKKVK
;
A
#
# COMPACT_ATOMS: atom_id res chain seq x y z
N MET A 1 -46.00 -32.34 -68.11
CA MET A 1 -44.58 -31.96 -68.19
C MET A 1 -44.43 -30.50 -67.78
N LYS A 2 -43.87 -30.22 -66.60
CA LYS A 2 -43.13 -29.01 -66.20
C LYS A 2 -42.76 -29.18 -64.72
N LYS A 3 -41.49 -29.48 -64.47
CA LYS A 3 -40.89 -29.63 -63.13
C LYS A 3 -40.59 -28.24 -62.59
N TYR A 4 -41.11 -27.88 -61.41
CA TYR A 4 -40.63 -26.73 -60.65
C TYR A 4 -39.82 -27.24 -59.47
N LEU A 5 -38.52 -26.93 -59.51
CA LEU A 5 -37.50 -27.31 -58.55
C LEU A 5 -37.48 -26.23 -57.46
N SER A 6 -38.04 -26.52 -56.29
CA SER A 6 -37.94 -25.63 -55.11
C SER A 6 -36.51 -25.69 -54.55
N ILE A 7 -35.71 -24.66 -54.84
CA ILE A 7 -34.43 -24.42 -54.17
C ILE A 7 -34.73 -23.63 -52.89
N PHE A 8 -34.72 -24.33 -51.76
CA PHE A 8 -34.77 -23.71 -50.44
C PHE A 8 -33.36 -23.18 -50.14
N GLY A 9 -33.14 -21.88 -50.36
CA GLY A 9 -31.89 -21.21 -50.03
C GLY A 9 -31.72 -21.12 -48.52
N VAL A 10 -30.89 -21.98 -47.94
CA VAL A 10 -30.46 -21.88 -46.55
C VAL A 10 -29.49 -20.71 -46.45
N ILE A 11 -30.00 -19.57 -45.97
CA ILE A 11 -29.18 -18.43 -45.57
C ILE A 11 -28.51 -18.82 -44.25
N PHE A 12 -27.27 -19.31 -44.34
CA PHE A 12 -26.37 -19.45 -43.20
C PHE A 12 -25.99 -18.05 -42.71
N LEU A 13 -26.70 -17.55 -41.71
CA LEU A 13 -26.25 -16.41 -40.91
C LEU A 13 -25.03 -16.88 -40.11
N PHE A 14 -23.84 -16.69 -40.67
CA PHE A 14 -22.60 -16.70 -39.89
C PHE A 14 -22.66 -15.51 -38.92
N SER A 15 -23.23 -15.73 -37.73
CA SER A 15 -22.96 -14.90 -36.56
C SER A 15 -21.51 -15.14 -36.15
N GLY A 16 -20.58 -14.52 -36.89
CA GLY A 16 -19.21 -14.37 -36.45
C GLY A 16 -19.22 -13.55 -35.17
N CYS A 17 -18.93 -14.20 -34.04
CA CYS A 17 -18.59 -13.51 -32.81
C CYS A 17 -17.33 -12.67 -33.09
N PHE A 18 -17.51 -11.38 -33.34
CA PHE A 18 -16.42 -10.42 -33.26
C PHE A 18 -16.01 -10.32 -31.79
N GLU A 19 -14.99 -11.09 -31.43
CA GLU A 19 -14.31 -10.97 -30.14
C GLU A 19 -13.53 -9.65 -30.18
N ASN A 20 -14.20 -8.56 -29.82
CA ASN A 20 -13.56 -7.27 -29.62
C ASN A 20 -12.56 -7.44 -28.48
N LYS A 21 -11.29 -7.61 -28.84
CA LYS A 21 -10.16 -7.65 -27.90
C LYS A 21 -10.13 -6.33 -27.15
N THR A 22 -10.75 -6.30 -25.98
CA THR A 22 -10.73 -5.15 -25.08
C THR A 22 -9.29 -4.96 -24.61
N ILE A 23 -8.63 -3.93 -25.14
CA ILE A 23 -7.30 -3.55 -24.69
C ILE A 23 -7.44 -3.07 -23.25
N SER A 24 -7.01 -3.90 -22.29
CA SER A 24 -6.95 -3.53 -20.89
C SER A 24 -5.65 -2.77 -20.62
N TYR A 25 -5.77 -1.49 -20.27
CA TYR A 25 -4.64 -0.63 -19.92
C TYR A 25 -4.28 -0.76 -18.43
N ASP A 26 -2.99 -0.83 -18.13
CA ASP A 26 -2.46 -0.80 -16.76
C ASP A 26 -2.19 0.64 -16.34
N GLY A 27 -3.12 1.21 -15.55
CA GLY A 27 -3.06 2.61 -15.11
C GLY A 27 -1.83 2.94 -14.27
N GLU A 28 -1.38 2.00 -13.43
CA GLU A 28 -0.19 2.17 -12.60
C GLU A 28 1.06 2.27 -13.48
N LYS A 29 1.26 1.28 -14.37
CA LYS A 29 2.42 1.27 -15.27
C LYS A 29 2.44 2.48 -16.20
N LEU A 30 1.28 2.89 -16.71
CA LEU A 30 1.17 4.07 -17.55
C LEU A 30 1.52 5.35 -16.78
N LEU A 31 1.00 5.50 -15.55
CA LEU A 31 1.30 6.63 -14.69
C LEU A 31 2.80 6.71 -14.38
N THR A 32 3.42 5.60 -13.99
CA THR A 32 4.85 5.52 -13.76
C THR A 32 5.61 5.92 -15.01
N LYS A 33 5.34 5.26 -16.15
CA LYS A 33 6.12 5.49 -17.38
C LYS A 33 6.00 6.91 -17.93
N LYS A 34 4.82 7.53 -17.82
CA LYS A 34 4.51 8.80 -18.51
C LYS A 34 4.54 10.03 -17.61
N CYS A 35 4.45 9.86 -16.29
CA CYS A 35 4.28 11.00 -15.37
C CYS A 35 5.33 11.05 -14.25
N SER A 36 6.04 9.95 -13.94
CA SER A 36 6.97 9.92 -12.80
C SER A 36 8.25 10.72 -13.01
N SER A 37 8.53 11.19 -14.22
CA SER A 37 9.66 12.09 -14.48
C SER A 37 9.47 13.47 -13.83
N CYS A 38 8.22 13.84 -13.54
CA CYS A 38 7.89 15.12 -12.93
C CYS A 38 7.11 14.96 -11.64
N HIS A 39 6.13 14.05 -11.60
CA HIS A 39 5.28 13.85 -10.43
C HIS A 39 5.84 12.79 -9.50
N ASN A 40 5.99 13.15 -8.22
CA ASN A 40 6.25 12.17 -7.16
C ASN A 40 5.02 11.26 -6.98
N LEU A 41 5.22 9.95 -7.13
CA LEU A 41 4.16 8.95 -7.06
C LEU A 41 4.04 8.29 -5.67
N ASP A 42 4.93 8.60 -4.73
CA ASP A 42 4.91 8.05 -3.38
C ASP A 42 3.67 8.51 -2.59
N MET A 43 3.13 7.62 -1.76
CA MET A 43 2.09 7.89 -0.78
C MET A 43 2.48 7.24 0.55
N PRO A 44 2.86 8.01 1.60
CA PRO A 44 3.00 9.47 1.62
C PRO A 44 4.16 9.96 0.73
N PRO A 45 4.05 11.16 0.13
CA PRO A 45 5.09 11.68 -0.74
C PRO A 45 6.36 12.01 0.04
N LYS A 46 7.52 11.71 -0.57
CA LYS A 46 8.82 12.17 -0.09
C LYS A 46 9.18 13.48 -0.79
N THR A 47 8.71 14.59 -0.25
CA THR A 47 8.83 15.89 -0.90
C THR A 47 10.26 16.45 -0.86
N SER A 48 10.69 17.11 -1.94
CA SER A 48 11.90 17.95 -1.99
C SER A 48 11.57 19.43 -2.28
N PRO A 49 12.44 20.38 -1.92
CA PRO A 49 12.15 21.82 -2.08
C PRO A 49 11.91 22.29 -3.53
N ASN A 50 12.44 21.58 -4.53
CA ASN A 50 12.44 22.00 -5.93
C ASN A 50 11.79 20.96 -6.85
N GLU A 51 10.64 20.40 -6.45
CA GLU A 51 9.93 19.47 -7.31
C GLU A 51 9.31 20.17 -8.52
N PRO A 52 9.49 19.64 -9.74
CA PRO A 52 8.99 20.27 -10.97
C PRO A 52 7.47 20.19 -11.10
N ALA A 53 6.80 19.34 -10.31
CA ALA A 53 5.36 19.19 -10.31
C ALA A 53 4.87 18.76 -8.92
N PRO A 54 3.60 19.04 -8.55
CA PRO A 54 3.04 18.58 -7.29
C PRO A 54 2.99 17.04 -7.22
N PRO A 55 3.17 16.43 -6.04
CA PRO A 55 2.99 14.98 -5.86
C PRO A 55 1.60 14.52 -6.31
N MET A 56 1.52 13.34 -6.92
CA MET A 56 0.28 12.84 -7.49
C MET A 56 -0.82 12.62 -6.43
N MET A 57 -0.42 12.28 -5.20
CA MET A 57 -1.33 12.23 -4.04
C MET A 57 -1.99 13.59 -3.78
N ALA A 58 -1.22 14.69 -3.80
CA ALA A 58 -1.76 16.03 -3.55
C ALA A 58 -2.72 16.45 -4.66
N VAL A 59 -2.37 16.17 -5.92
CA VAL A 59 -3.26 16.40 -7.08
C VAL A 59 -4.57 15.63 -6.90
N ALA A 60 -4.51 14.33 -6.62
CA ALA A 60 -5.70 13.50 -6.48
C ALA A 60 -6.61 13.98 -5.33
N PHE A 61 -6.04 14.36 -4.18
CA PHE A 61 -6.82 14.85 -3.04
C PHE A 61 -7.48 16.19 -3.37
N HIS A 62 -6.72 17.11 -3.94
CA HIS A 62 -7.22 18.42 -4.33
C HIS A 62 -8.35 18.29 -5.36
N LEU A 63 -8.17 17.49 -6.40
CA LEU A 63 -9.24 17.28 -7.39
C LEU A 63 -10.50 16.66 -6.77
N ARG A 64 -10.37 15.73 -5.82
CA ARG A 64 -11.52 15.16 -5.10
C ARG A 64 -12.29 16.20 -4.27
N ASP A 65 -11.58 17.16 -3.68
CA ASP A 65 -12.20 18.21 -2.87
C ASP A 65 -13.04 19.19 -3.70
N PHE A 66 -12.61 19.47 -4.93
CA PHE A 66 -13.27 20.41 -5.84
C PHE A 66 -14.30 19.73 -6.77
N LEU A 67 -14.06 18.49 -7.20
CA LEU A 67 -14.92 17.78 -8.16
C LEU A 67 -16.00 16.93 -7.49
N LYS A 68 -16.77 17.54 -6.56
CA LYS A 68 -17.85 16.86 -5.85
C LYS A 68 -19.09 16.62 -6.74
N ALA A 69 -19.76 15.51 -6.49
CA ALA A 69 -20.94 15.03 -7.18
C ALA A 69 -21.86 14.25 -6.22
N PRO A 70 -23.16 14.12 -6.55
CA PRO A 70 -24.15 13.46 -5.70
C PRO A 70 -23.85 11.99 -5.35
N SER A 71 -23.13 11.28 -6.21
CA SER A 71 -22.79 9.87 -6.00
C SER A 71 -21.28 9.58 -6.13
N PRO A 72 -20.76 8.52 -5.47
CA PRO A 72 -19.36 8.10 -5.64
C PRO A 72 -18.98 7.79 -7.09
N SER A 73 -19.90 7.20 -7.87
CA SER A 73 -19.65 6.90 -9.29
C SER A 73 -19.53 8.18 -10.12
N GLU A 74 -20.39 9.16 -9.89
CA GLU A 74 -20.29 10.45 -10.59
C GLU A 74 -19.04 11.23 -10.17
N ASN A 75 -18.63 11.16 -8.90
CA ASN A 75 -17.37 11.75 -8.44
C ASN A 75 -16.18 11.18 -9.23
N ARG A 76 -16.16 9.85 -9.37
CA ARG A 76 -15.11 9.14 -10.12
C ARG A 76 -15.10 9.57 -11.59
N GLU A 77 -16.26 9.63 -12.25
CA GLU A 77 -16.32 10.04 -13.65
C GLU A 77 -15.98 11.52 -13.88
N LYS A 78 -16.37 12.43 -12.98
CA LYS A 78 -15.93 13.84 -13.04
C LYS A 78 -14.42 13.97 -12.90
N PHE A 79 -13.83 13.24 -11.95
CA PHE A 79 -12.39 13.21 -11.73
C PHE A 79 -11.65 12.72 -12.99
N ILE A 80 -12.10 11.60 -13.57
CA ILE A 80 -11.52 11.04 -14.79
C ILE A 80 -11.63 12.01 -15.96
N SER A 81 -12.83 12.56 -16.17
CA SER A 81 -13.10 13.48 -17.29
C SER A 81 -12.27 14.76 -17.18
N PHE A 82 -12.12 15.29 -15.97
CA PHE A 82 -11.26 16.44 -15.72
C PHE A 82 -9.80 16.16 -16.07
N ILE A 83 -9.25 15.02 -15.63
CA ILE A 83 -7.86 14.67 -15.95
C ILE A 83 -7.66 14.46 -17.45
N GLN A 84 -8.61 13.79 -18.12
CA GLN A 84 -8.54 13.59 -19.57
C GLN A 84 -8.48 14.92 -20.34
N ASP A 85 -9.25 15.92 -19.93
CA ASP A 85 -9.23 17.24 -20.56
C ASP A 85 -8.02 18.08 -20.14
N TYR A 86 -7.75 18.21 -18.84
CA TYR A 86 -6.69 19.08 -18.32
C TYR A 86 -5.30 18.63 -18.74
N VAL A 87 -5.02 17.33 -18.81
CA VAL A 87 -3.70 16.82 -19.24
C VAL A 87 -3.45 17.08 -20.74
N ILE A 88 -4.50 17.08 -21.56
CA ILE A 88 -4.38 17.36 -23.01
C ILE A 88 -4.40 18.87 -23.28
N ASN A 89 -5.30 19.61 -22.62
CA ASN A 89 -5.56 21.04 -22.85
C ASN A 89 -5.53 21.82 -21.53
N PRO A 90 -4.37 21.90 -20.85
CA PRO A 90 -4.24 22.64 -19.60
C PRO A 90 -4.45 24.14 -19.86
N SER A 91 -5.16 24.82 -18.96
CA SER A 91 -5.33 26.26 -18.99
C SER A 91 -5.49 26.82 -17.59
N LYS A 92 -5.29 28.14 -17.43
CA LYS A 92 -5.40 28.80 -16.14
C LYS A 92 -6.84 28.78 -15.63
N GLU A 93 -7.81 28.89 -16.53
CA GLU A 93 -9.25 28.89 -16.26
C GLU A 93 -9.73 27.51 -15.78
N LYS A 94 -9.10 26.44 -16.27
CA LYS A 94 -9.40 25.06 -15.85
C LYS A 94 -8.62 24.62 -14.61
N SER A 95 -7.53 25.33 -14.29
CA SER A 95 -6.71 24.98 -13.14
C SER A 95 -7.52 25.14 -11.86
N LEU A 96 -7.67 24.05 -11.13
CA LEU A 96 -8.26 24.06 -9.78
C LEU A 96 -7.22 24.42 -8.71
N CYS A 97 -5.94 24.59 -9.07
CA CYS A 97 -4.86 24.96 -8.16
C CYS A 97 -4.99 26.41 -7.66
N ASP A 98 -4.58 26.66 -6.42
CA ASP A 98 -4.49 28.01 -5.88
C ASP A 98 -3.35 28.83 -6.54
N LYS A 99 -3.37 30.15 -6.33
CA LYS A 99 -2.39 31.08 -6.90
C LYS A 99 -0.95 30.71 -6.50
N LYS A 100 -0.74 30.34 -5.24
CA LYS A 100 0.58 29.99 -4.71
C LYS A 100 1.16 28.74 -5.37
N SER A 101 0.32 27.74 -5.63
CA SER A 101 0.69 26.50 -6.29
C SER A 101 1.05 26.74 -7.77
N LEU A 102 0.32 27.63 -8.44
CA LEU A 102 0.63 28.04 -9.81
C LEU A 102 1.92 28.86 -9.88
N GLU A 103 2.21 29.70 -8.89
CA GLU A 103 3.49 30.42 -8.78
C GLU A 103 4.66 29.47 -8.53
N SER A 104 4.45 28.40 -7.75
CA SER A 104 5.50 27.43 -7.40
C SER A 104 5.77 26.41 -8.50
N TYR A 105 4.73 25.79 -9.07
CA TYR A 105 4.86 24.68 -10.02
C TYR A 105 4.63 25.11 -11.48
N GLY A 106 4.06 26.28 -11.71
CA GLY A 106 3.59 26.68 -13.03
C GLY A 106 2.35 25.89 -13.48
N MET A 107 2.00 26.09 -14.75
CA MET A 107 0.95 25.30 -15.42
C MET A 107 1.53 23.98 -15.92
N MET A 108 0.76 22.90 -15.78
CA MET A 108 1.14 21.60 -16.34
C MET A 108 1.35 21.72 -17.87
N PRO A 109 2.47 21.25 -18.43
CA PRO A 109 2.65 21.22 -19.88
C PRO A 109 1.65 20.26 -20.53
N SER A 110 1.10 20.66 -21.68
CA SER A 110 0.21 19.80 -22.47
C SER A 110 0.91 18.48 -22.85
N GLN A 111 0.19 17.36 -22.66
CA GLN A 111 0.61 16.04 -23.09
C GLN A 111 -0.08 15.59 -24.38
N LYS A 112 -0.69 16.53 -25.12
CA LYS A 112 -1.33 16.25 -26.41
C LYS A 112 -0.34 15.55 -27.35
N GLY A 113 -0.76 14.42 -27.93
CA GLY A 113 0.07 13.58 -28.79
C GLY A 113 1.03 12.62 -28.07
N LYS A 114 1.21 12.76 -26.74
CA LYS A 114 2.05 11.85 -25.92
C LYS A 114 1.24 10.82 -25.14
N VAL A 115 -0.05 11.10 -24.93
CA VAL A 115 -1.01 10.24 -24.22
C VAL A 115 -2.35 10.22 -24.94
N THR A 116 -3.04 9.08 -24.91
CA THR A 116 -4.41 8.96 -25.42
C THR A 116 -5.46 9.16 -24.32
N LYS A 117 -6.73 9.37 -24.71
CA LYS A 117 -7.81 9.48 -23.74
C LYS A 117 -8.01 8.19 -22.96
N GLU A 118 -7.83 7.03 -23.58
CA GLU A 118 -7.98 5.71 -22.98
C GLU A 118 -6.87 5.44 -21.96
N GLU A 119 -5.61 5.80 -22.31
CA GLU A 119 -4.49 5.76 -21.37
C GLU A 119 -4.75 6.70 -20.18
N LEU A 120 -5.24 7.93 -20.42
CA LEU A 120 -5.59 8.86 -19.35
C LEU A 120 -6.75 8.37 -18.49
N ARG A 121 -7.72 7.66 -19.05
CA ARG A 121 -8.80 7.04 -18.27
C ARG A 121 -8.25 5.98 -17.33
N ALA A 122 -7.33 5.14 -17.79
CA ALA A 122 -6.68 4.13 -16.96
C ALA A 122 -5.82 4.78 -15.85
N ILE A 123 -5.01 5.79 -16.21
CA ILE A 123 -4.19 6.55 -15.26
C ILE A 123 -5.08 7.22 -14.21
N ALA A 124 -6.12 7.95 -14.63
CA ALA A 124 -7.01 8.66 -13.73
C ALA A 124 -7.81 7.72 -12.82
N SER A 125 -8.24 6.56 -13.35
CA SER A 125 -8.89 5.52 -12.56
C SER A 125 -7.96 5.01 -11.45
N TYR A 126 -6.71 4.68 -11.80
CA TYR A 126 -5.70 4.28 -10.84
C TYR A 126 -5.43 5.39 -9.82
N MET A 127 -5.26 6.63 -10.26
CA MET A 127 -5.05 7.77 -9.36
C MET A 127 -6.18 7.92 -8.35
N TYR A 128 -7.44 7.83 -8.81
CA TYR A 128 -8.60 7.90 -7.93
C TYR A 128 -8.55 6.76 -6.91
N GLU A 129 -8.38 5.52 -7.34
CA GLU A 129 -8.46 4.35 -6.47
C GLU A 129 -7.26 4.21 -5.52
N HIS A 130 -6.05 4.57 -5.97
CA HIS A 130 -4.82 4.45 -5.21
C HIS A 130 -4.65 5.60 -4.21
N TYR A 131 -4.71 6.84 -4.70
CA TYR A 131 -4.55 8.05 -3.88
C TYR A 131 -5.88 8.43 -3.21
N ASP A 132 -6.27 7.62 -2.24
CA ASP A 132 -7.49 7.79 -1.45
C ASP A 132 -7.19 8.41 -0.06
N PRO A 133 -7.88 9.49 0.34
CA PRO A 133 -7.66 10.14 1.65
C PRO A 133 -7.86 9.21 2.85
N SER A 134 -8.80 8.26 2.79
CA SER A 134 -9.04 7.32 3.89
C SER A 134 -7.89 6.31 4.02
N LYS A 135 -7.34 5.84 2.90
CA LYS A 135 -6.13 5.00 2.89
C LYS A 135 -4.94 5.75 3.49
N PHE A 136 -4.73 7.00 3.10
CA PHE A 136 -3.67 7.85 3.66
C PHE A 136 -3.82 8.02 5.17
N LEU A 137 -5.01 8.40 5.63
CA LEU A 137 -5.28 8.62 7.05
C LEU A 137 -5.02 7.35 7.86
N LYS A 138 -5.45 6.19 7.35
CA LYS A 138 -5.17 4.89 7.97
C LYS A 138 -3.65 4.64 8.09
N MET A 139 -2.90 4.81 7.00
CA MET A 139 -1.44 4.64 7.00
C MET A 139 -0.75 5.58 7.99
N MET A 140 -1.17 6.84 8.05
CA MET A 140 -0.60 7.83 8.96
C MET A 140 -0.91 7.51 10.42
N ASN A 141 -2.12 7.06 10.72
CA ASN A 141 -2.51 6.60 12.06
C ASN A 141 -1.69 5.38 12.47
N GLU A 142 -1.56 4.37 11.60
CA GLU A 142 -0.74 3.19 11.88
C GLU A 142 0.73 3.56 12.16
N ARG A 143 1.29 4.53 11.40
CA ARG A 143 2.64 5.06 11.64
C ARG A 143 2.74 5.79 12.98
N ALA A 144 1.74 6.59 13.34
CA ALA A 144 1.70 7.30 14.61
C ALA A 144 1.62 6.32 15.79
N GLU A 145 0.76 5.31 15.71
CA GLU A 145 0.62 4.27 16.71
C GLU A 145 1.89 3.41 16.83
N TRP A 146 2.55 3.11 15.71
CA TRP A 146 3.86 2.45 15.73
C TRP A 146 4.91 3.29 16.46
N LYS A 147 4.96 4.61 16.24
CA LYS A 147 5.92 5.50 16.91
C LYS A 147 5.67 5.60 18.42
N LYS A 148 4.40 5.63 18.85
CA LYS A 148 4.02 5.65 20.28
C LYS A 148 4.30 4.32 20.98
N MET A 149 4.40 3.22 20.24
CA MET A 149 4.57 1.89 20.79
C MET A 149 5.94 1.73 21.49
N PRO A 150 5.98 1.22 22.73
CA PRO A 150 7.24 0.88 23.41
C PRO A 150 8.13 -0.01 22.56
N LEU A 151 9.45 0.19 22.62
CA LEU A 151 10.40 -0.48 21.74
C LEU A 151 10.28 -2.02 21.79
N TYR A 152 10.10 -2.62 22.97
CA TYR A 152 9.92 -4.07 23.09
C TYR A 152 8.67 -4.58 22.33
N LYS A 153 7.55 -3.82 22.36
CA LYS A 153 6.33 -4.20 21.63
C LYS A 153 6.54 -4.11 20.12
N ARG A 154 7.30 -3.11 19.66
CA ARG A 154 7.71 -3.01 18.25
C ARG A 154 8.51 -4.23 17.82
N VAL A 155 9.47 -4.69 18.64
CA VAL A 155 10.25 -5.90 18.37
C VAL A 155 9.37 -7.15 18.33
N LEU A 156 8.48 -7.33 19.32
CA LEU A 156 7.52 -8.45 19.34
C LEU A 156 6.69 -8.52 18.05
N LYS A 157 6.22 -7.36 17.57
CA LYS A 157 5.40 -7.25 16.36
C LYS A 157 6.24 -7.42 15.08
N SER A 158 7.39 -6.75 14.95
CA SER A 158 8.21 -6.78 13.72
C SER A 158 8.88 -8.13 13.48
N LYS A 159 9.29 -8.81 14.55
CA LYS A 159 9.93 -10.13 14.48
C LYS A 159 8.94 -11.28 14.67
N ASN A 160 7.65 -10.95 14.78
CA ASN A 160 6.55 -11.90 14.90
C ASN A 160 6.75 -12.93 16.04
N CYS A 161 7.31 -12.50 17.17
CA CYS A 161 7.66 -13.39 18.28
C CYS A 161 6.42 -14.12 18.85
N LEU A 162 5.26 -13.46 18.79
CA LEU A 162 3.98 -13.95 19.30
C LEU A 162 3.37 -15.10 18.47
N SER A 163 3.94 -15.40 17.30
CA SER A 163 3.55 -16.58 16.54
C SER A 163 3.90 -17.88 17.27
N CYS A 164 5.07 -17.94 17.93
CA CYS A 164 5.57 -19.11 18.64
C CYS A 164 5.49 -18.98 20.17
N HIS A 165 5.64 -17.77 20.71
CA HIS A 165 5.60 -17.49 22.14
C HIS A 165 4.28 -16.83 22.54
N ASP A 166 3.82 -17.08 23.75
CA ASP A 166 2.77 -16.28 24.40
C ASP A 166 3.36 -15.63 25.67
N ILE A 167 2.67 -14.63 26.21
CA ILE A 167 3.11 -13.93 27.41
C ILE A 167 3.07 -14.87 28.61
N GLN A 168 1.95 -15.55 28.84
CA GLN A 168 1.69 -16.29 30.09
C GLN A 168 1.74 -17.80 29.91
N LYS A 169 1.16 -18.30 28.81
CA LYS A 169 0.99 -19.73 28.56
C LYS A 169 2.06 -20.27 27.63
N ASP A 170 2.43 -21.52 27.81
CA ASP A 170 3.30 -22.20 26.85
C ASP A 170 2.54 -22.43 25.53
N LYS A 171 3.25 -22.32 24.39
CA LYS A 171 2.69 -22.56 23.05
C LYS A 171 3.62 -23.49 22.28
N ILE A 172 4.05 -23.09 21.07
CA ILE A 172 5.10 -23.79 20.31
C ILE A 172 6.45 -23.65 21.02
N ALA A 173 6.62 -22.54 21.75
CA ALA A 173 7.78 -22.18 22.54
C ALA A 173 7.35 -21.79 23.97
N PRO A 174 8.28 -21.77 24.95
CA PRO A 174 7.94 -21.41 26.34
C PRO A 174 7.41 -19.99 26.45
N SER A 175 6.52 -19.76 27.42
CA SER A 175 5.95 -18.44 27.67
C SER A 175 7.03 -17.44 28.09
N PHE A 176 6.82 -16.15 27.80
CA PHE A 176 7.76 -15.12 28.23
C PHE A 176 7.91 -15.04 29.75
N VAL A 177 6.85 -15.32 30.51
CA VAL A 177 6.92 -15.48 31.97
C VAL A 177 7.85 -16.63 32.36
N LYS A 178 7.73 -17.80 31.73
CA LYS A 178 8.58 -18.95 32.01
C LYS A 178 10.05 -18.69 31.63
N ILE A 179 10.28 -17.95 30.54
CA ILE A 179 11.62 -17.46 30.15
C ILE A 179 12.18 -16.52 31.23
N ALA A 180 11.39 -15.56 31.69
CA ALA A 180 11.77 -14.62 32.74
C ALA A 180 12.14 -15.36 34.05
N GLN A 181 11.33 -16.32 34.46
CA GLN A 181 11.56 -17.13 35.66
C GLN A 181 12.78 -18.04 35.54
N LYS A 182 13.10 -18.57 34.35
CA LYS A 182 14.31 -19.40 34.20
C LYS A 182 15.58 -18.57 34.30
N TYR A 183 15.62 -17.41 33.65
CA TYR A 183 16.84 -16.61 33.54
C TYR A 183 16.98 -15.54 34.62
N GLN A 184 15.92 -15.24 35.37
CA GLN A 184 15.94 -14.35 36.54
C GLN A 184 16.50 -12.96 36.23
N ASN A 185 17.78 -12.70 36.45
CA ASN A 185 18.43 -11.42 36.14
C ASN A 185 19.45 -11.54 35.00
N ASP A 186 19.60 -12.71 34.38
CA ASP A 186 20.54 -12.99 33.29
C ASP A 186 20.00 -12.49 31.93
N LYS A 187 20.02 -11.17 31.79
CA LYS A 187 19.67 -10.46 30.56
C LYS A 187 20.55 -10.89 29.38
N THR A 188 21.84 -11.12 29.63
CA THR A 188 22.83 -11.46 28.61
C THR A 188 22.48 -12.77 27.91
N GLN A 189 22.04 -13.78 28.66
CA GLN A 189 21.65 -15.06 28.10
C GLN A 189 20.36 -14.99 27.28
N ILE A 190 19.40 -14.15 27.68
CA ILE A 190 18.20 -13.87 26.88
C ILE A 190 18.60 -13.24 25.55
N ILE A 191 19.40 -12.18 25.59
CA ILE A 191 19.89 -11.49 24.37
C ILE A 191 20.64 -12.46 23.46
N LYS A 192 21.54 -13.28 24.02
CA LYS A 192 22.29 -14.28 23.26
C LYS A 192 21.36 -15.29 22.58
N SER A 193 20.33 -15.74 23.28
CA SER A 193 19.35 -16.69 22.74
C SER A 193 18.47 -16.07 21.64
N ILE A 194 18.15 -14.77 21.72
CA ILE A 194 17.40 -14.07 20.67
C ILE A 194 18.28 -13.86 19.44
N LYS A 195 19.51 -13.37 19.61
CA LYS A 195 20.39 -13.03 18.48
C LYS A 195 20.93 -14.26 17.75
N ASN A 196 21.30 -15.30 18.48
CA ASN A 196 21.95 -16.49 17.91
C ASN A 196 20.99 -17.68 17.78
N GLY A 197 19.74 -17.52 18.20
CA GLY A 197 18.79 -18.61 18.33
C GLY A 197 19.09 -19.51 19.53
N SER A 198 18.24 -20.51 19.75
CA SER A 198 18.46 -21.51 20.78
C SER A 198 17.83 -22.86 20.43
N ARG A 199 18.50 -23.94 20.87
CA ARG A 199 18.07 -25.33 20.68
C ARG A 199 18.27 -26.11 21.97
N LYS A 200 17.38 -27.06 22.25
CA LYS A 200 17.49 -28.02 23.38
C LYS A 200 17.68 -27.38 24.77
N LYS A 201 17.34 -26.10 24.96
CA LYS A 201 17.44 -25.39 26.26
C LYS A 201 16.22 -25.61 27.17
N TRP A 202 15.15 -26.19 26.66
CA TRP A 202 13.85 -26.28 27.33
C TRP A 202 13.29 -27.70 27.24
N GLN A 203 12.98 -28.31 28.39
CA GLN A 203 12.30 -29.60 28.43
C GLN A 203 10.84 -29.43 27.97
N GLY A 204 10.34 -30.39 27.19
CA GLY A 204 8.98 -30.34 26.63
C GLY A 204 8.83 -29.54 25.33
N PHE A 205 9.88 -28.84 24.87
CA PHE A 205 9.87 -28.08 23.63
C PHE A 205 10.81 -28.71 22.59
N ARG A 206 10.23 -29.14 21.46
CA ARG A 206 10.97 -29.73 20.33
C ARG A 206 11.39 -28.68 19.29
N GLY A 207 10.83 -27.48 19.38
CA GLY A 207 11.12 -26.38 18.45
C GLY A 207 12.51 -25.78 18.62
N VAL A 208 13.01 -25.19 17.54
CA VAL A 208 14.22 -24.37 17.51
C VAL A 208 13.79 -22.91 17.56
N MET A 209 14.38 -22.11 18.44
CA MET A 209 14.26 -20.65 18.36
C MET A 209 15.25 -20.16 17.29
N PRO A 210 14.79 -19.54 16.19
CA PRO A 210 15.69 -19.03 15.15
C PRO A 210 16.46 -17.79 15.64
N PRO A 211 17.61 -17.47 15.03
CA PRO A 211 18.31 -16.22 15.28
C PRO A 211 17.53 -15.03 14.72
N PHE A 212 17.56 -13.90 15.43
CA PHE A 212 16.98 -12.64 14.98
C PHE A 212 18.05 -11.55 14.94
N ASP A 213 18.13 -10.88 13.79
CA ASP A 213 18.93 -9.67 13.66
C ASP A 213 18.24 -8.50 14.38
N LEU A 214 18.81 -8.12 15.51
CA LEU A 214 18.40 -7.02 16.37
C LEU A 214 19.61 -6.17 16.72
N ASN A 215 19.43 -4.86 16.65
CA ASN A 215 20.42 -3.95 17.20
C ASN A 215 20.42 -4.00 18.74
N ASN A 216 21.45 -3.41 19.36
CA ASN A 216 21.62 -3.49 20.81
C ASN A 216 20.44 -2.85 21.57
N LYS A 217 19.85 -1.76 21.08
CA LYS A 217 18.70 -1.10 21.76
C LYS A 217 17.47 -2.00 21.74
N GLU A 218 17.19 -2.63 20.61
CA GLU A 218 16.08 -3.57 20.45
C GLU A 218 16.24 -4.80 21.34
N ALA A 219 17.42 -5.44 21.29
CA ALA A 219 17.71 -6.63 22.07
C ALA A 219 17.64 -6.36 23.58
N ASN A 220 18.15 -5.21 24.03
CA ASN A 220 18.03 -4.80 25.43
C ASN A 220 16.58 -4.57 25.82
N ALA A 221 15.81 -3.80 25.03
CA ALA A 221 14.43 -3.48 25.35
C ALA A 221 13.53 -4.72 25.48
N ILE A 222 13.67 -5.70 24.58
CA ILE A 222 12.90 -6.94 24.67
C ILE A 222 13.33 -7.79 25.87
N ALA A 223 14.62 -7.89 26.15
CA ALA A 223 15.12 -8.65 27.29
C ALA A 223 14.69 -8.03 28.63
N ASP A 224 14.77 -6.71 28.76
CA ASP A 224 14.28 -5.97 29.94
C ASP A 224 12.79 -6.20 30.15
N TRP A 225 11.99 -6.15 29.09
CA TRP A 225 10.58 -6.45 29.18
C TRP A 225 10.32 -7.91 29.57
N ILE A 226 11.03 -8.88 29.01
CA ILE A 226 10.88 -10.29 29.42
C ILE A 226 11.16 -10.42 30.92
N LEU A 227 12.29 -9.89 31.41
CA LEU A 227 12.65 -9.96 32.82
C LEU A 227 11.65 -9.28 33.75
N SER A 228 10.95 -8.24 33.28
CA SER A 228 9.88 -7.58 34.04
C SER A 228 8.68 -8.49 34.32
N LEU A 229 8.58 -9.63 33.63
CA LEU A 229 7.48 -10.59 33.78
C LEU A 229 7.74 -11.65 34.86
N LYS A 230 8.91 -11.65 35.52
CA LYS A 230 9.33 -12.70 36.46
C LYS A 230 8.33 -12.96 37.59
N GLU A 231 7.68 -11.91 38.10
CA GLU A 231 6.73 -11.98 39.22
C GLU A 231 5.32 -12.39 38.79
N LYS A 232 5.06 -12.53 37.48
CA LYS A 232 3.75 -12.96 36.99
C LYS A 232 3.61 -14.47 37.12
N LYS A 233 2.43 -14.94 37.55
CA LYS A 233 2.13 -16.37 37.60
C LYS A 233 1.98 -16.93 36.17
N VAL A 234 2.58 -18.08 35.92
CA VAL A 234 2.29 -18.90 34.74
C VAL A 234 0.88 -19.46 34.92
N LYS A 235 0.02 -19.33 33.89
CA LYS A 235 -1.33 -19.90 33.88
C LYS A 235 -1.36 -21.15 33.03
#